data_AF-A0A956D6G3-F1
#
_entry.id   AF-A0A956D6G3-F1
#
_cell.length_a   1.000
_cell.length_b   1.000
_cell.length_c   1.000
_cell.angle_alpha   90.00
_cell.angle_beta   90.00
_cell.angle_gamma   90.00
#
_symmetry.space_group_name_H-M   'P 1'
#
loop_
_entity.id
_entity.type
_entity.pdbx_description
1 polymer ?
#
loop_
_entity_poly.entity_id
_entity_poly.type
_entity_poly.pdbx_seq_one_letter_code
_entity_poly.pdbx_strand_id
1 'polypeptide(L)'
;MSRWLWVGLFVLAVESVSFAQTPVEVEESTQTTRDENLDQAARLTFQAAREAFSAGNYELALDRFEQAYQLSPRPVLLYNIGVTL
;
A
#
# COMPACT_ATOMS: atom_id res chain seq x y z
N MET A 1 55.79 17.28 -44.86
CA MET A 1 55.37 18.69 -45.05
C MET A 1 54.49 19.11 -43.89
N SER A 2 54.82 20.23 -43.26
CA SER A 2 54.09 20.88 -42.15
C SER A 2 52.66 21.28 -42.51
N ARG A 3 51.70 21.13 -41.59
CA ARG A 3 50.94 22.21 -40.90
C ARG A 3 49.78 21.59 -40.08
N TRP A 4 49.83 21.56 -38.73
CA TRP A 4 49.36 22.60 -37.77
C TRP A 4 47.88 22.47 -37.34
N LEU A 5 47.68 22.20 -36.03
CA LEU A 5 46.82 22.95 -35.06
C LEU A 5 45.31 23.08 -35.41
N TRP A 6 44.32 22.56 -34.66
CA TRP A 6 43.96 22.72 -33.24
C TRP A 6 42.88 21.68 -32.85
N VAL A 7 42.98 21.00 -31.70
CA VAL A 7 41.82 20.70 -30.84
C VAL A 7 42.30 20.74 -29.39
N GLY A 8 42.40 21.95 -28.85
CA GLY A 8 42.65 22.19 -27.44
C GLY A 8 41.37 22.00 -26.65
N LEU A 9 41.15 20.76 -26.21
CA LEU A 9 40.30 20.40 -25.08
C LEU A 9 40.79 21.16 -23.82
N PHE A 10 39.97 21.99 -23.18
CA PHE A 10 40.01 22.15 -21.72
C PHE A 10 38.75 22.83 -21.12
N VAL A 11 37.90 21.98 -20.54
CA VAL A 11 37.24 22.04 -19.21
C VAL A 11 36.80 23.41 -18.65
N LEU A 12 35.51 23.58 -18.31
CA LEU A 12 34.98 23.59 -16.93
C LEU A 12 33.58 24.23 -16.80
N ALA A 13 32.77 23.54 -15.98
CA ALA A 13 31.64 24.04 -15.18
C ALA A 13 30.43 24.65 -15.92
N VAL A 14 29.48 23.79 -16.28
CA VAL A 14 28.09 24.14 -15.99
C VAL A 14 27.70 23.37 -14.74
N GLU A 15 27.40 24.15 -13.71
CA GLU A 15 27.06 23.69 -12.38
C GLU A 15 25.80 22.84 -12.45
N SER A 16 25.87 21.66 -11.83
CA SER A 16 24.72 20.78 -11.67
C SER A 16 23.60 21.56 -10.99
N VAL A 17 22.57 21.93 -11.76
CA VAL A 17 21.29 22.32 -11.17
C VAL A 17 20.84 21.10 -10.38
N SER A 18 21.00 21.16 -9.06
CA SER A 18 20.38 20.20 -8.14
C SER A 18 18.89 20.29 -8.42
N PHE A 19 18.34 19.24 -9.03
CA PHE A 19 16.91 19.02 -9.02
C PHE A 19 16.50 18.98 -7.55
N ALA A 20 15.89 20.06 -7.08
CA ALA A 20 15.07 20.05 -5.90
C ALA A 20 13.90 19.08 -6.20
N GLN A 21 14.09 17.80 -5.93
CA GLN A 21 12.97 16.90 -5.69
C GLN A 21 12.26 17.44 -4.46
N THR A 22 11.22 18.25 -4.68
CA THR A 22 10.19 18.49 -3.68
C THR A 22 9.59 17.12 -3.36
N PRO A 23 9.82 16.55 -2.16
CA PRO A 23 9.30 15.23 -1.83
C PRO A 23 7.85 15.43 -1.38
N VAL A 24 6.93 15.69 -2.30
CA VAL A 24 5.51 15.88 -1.97
C VAL A 24 4.62 15.39 -3.12
N GLU A 25 4.70 14.11 -3.51
CA GLU A 25 3.62 13.50 -4.35
C GLU A 25 3.57 11.95 -4.39
N VAL A 26 4.51 11.23 -3.78
CA VAL A 26 4.57 9.76 -3.91
C VAL A 26 3.87 9.01 -2.75
N GLU A 27 3.65 9.68 -1.62
CA GLU A 27 3.12 9.04 -0.42
C GLU A 27 1.61 8.78 -0.50
N GLU A 28 0.82 9.68 -1.09
CA GLU A 28 -0.65 9.59 -1.11
C GLU A 28 -1.17 8.51 -2.07
N SER A 29 -0.56 8.35 -3.25
CA SER A 29 -0.96 7.32 -4.23
C SER A 29 -0.66 5.90 -3.74
N THR A 30 0.46 5.72 -3.05
CA THR A 30 0.88 4.42 -2.51
C THR A 30 0.05 4.02 -1.28
N GLN A 31 -0.28 4.98 -0.41
CA GLN A 31 -1.15 4.75 0.75
C GLN A 31 -2.56 4.38 0.32
N THR A 32 -3.17 5.16 -0.59
CA THR A 32 -4.52 4.86 -1.12
C THR A 32 -4.60 3.45 -1.70
N THR A 33 -3.63 3.08 -2.54
CA THR A 33 -3.58 1.73 -3.12
C THR A 33 -3.43 0.65 -2.05
N ARG A 34 -2.62 0.87 -1.01
CA ARG A 34 -2.47 -0.08 0.11
C ARG A 34 -3.79 -0.23 0.87
N ASP A 35 -4.44 0.88 1.20
CA ASP A 35 -5.69 0.89 1.97
C ASP A 35 -6.80 0.16 1.20
N GLU A 36 -6.91 0.39 -0.11
CA GLU A 36 -7.84 -0.33 -0.99
C GLU A 36 -7.58 -1.85 -0.99
N ASN A 37 -6.31 -2.28 -1.05
CA ASN A 37 -5.94 -3.69 -0.99
C ASN A 37 -6.30 -4.33 0.35
N LEU A 38 -6.05 -3.65 1.47
CA LEU A 38 -6.45 -4.10 2.80
C LEU A 38 -7.97 -4.22 2.92
N ASP A 39 -8.69 -3.26 2.36
CA ASP A 39 -10.14 -3.25 2.28
C ASP A 39 -10.71 -4.41 1.47
N GLN A 40 -10.06 -4.77 0.36
CA GLN A 40 -10.42 -5.94 -0.43
C GLN A 40 -10.16 -7.24 0.34
N ALA A 41 -8.99 -7.35 0.98
CA ALA A 41 -8.67 -8.51 1.82
C ALA A 41 -9.68 -8.67 2.97
N ALA A 42 -10.05 -7.58 3.64
CA ALA A 42 -11.05 -7.60 4.71
C ALA A 42 -12.42 -8.10 4.22
N ARG A 43 -12.84 -7.70 3.00
CA ARG A 43 -14.10 -8.17 2.40
C ARG A 43 -14.11 -9.67 2.14
N LEU A 44 -13.01 -10.22 1.62
CA LEU A 44 -12.88 -11.66 1.39
C LEU A 44 -12.88 -12.43 2.70
N THR A 45 -12.12 -11.97 3.69
CA THR A 45 -12.07 -12.58 5.03
C THR A 45 -13.43 -12.54 5.72
N PHE A 46 -14.17 -11.43 5.59
CA PHE A 46 -15.55 -11.31 6.11
C PHE A 46 -16.52 -12.30 5.45
N GLN A 47 -16.41 -12.55 4.15
CA GLN A 47 -17.24 -13.55 3.47
C GLN A 47 -16.97 -14.95 4.01
N ALA A 48 -15.70 -15.32 4.17
CA ALA A 48 -15.32 -16.60 4.76
C ALA A 48 -15.82 -16.75 6.22
N ALA A 49 -15.79 -15.67 7.00
CA ALA A 49 -16.36 -15.64 8.35
C ALA A 49 -17.87 -15.92 8.34
N ARG A 50 -18.61 -15.30 7.41
CA ARG A 50 -20.06 -15.53 7.25
C ARG A 50 -20.39 -16.96 6.84
N GLU A 51 -19.58 -17.55 5.97
CA GLU A 51 -19.74 -18.95 5.57
C GLU A 51 -19.56 -19.87 6.78
N ALA A 52 -18.48 -19.68 7.55
CA ALA A 52 -18.23 -20.43 8.79
C ALA A 52 -19.36 -20.24 9.82
N PHE A 53 -19.84 -19.01 10.00
CA PHE A 53 -20.95 -18.68 10.89
C PHE A 53 -22.23 -19.41 10.47
N SER A 54 -22.55 -19.38 9.16
CA SER A 54 -23.73 -20.06 8.63
C SER A 54 -23.67 -21.58 8.74
N ALA A 55 -22.45 -22.14 8.76
CA ALA A 55 -22.20 -23.56 8.99
C ALA A 55 -22.21 -23.94 10.48
N GLY A 56 -22.41 -22.97 11.39
CA GLY A 56 -22.38 -23.18 12.84
C GLY A 56 -20.97 -23.33 13.43
N ASN A 57 -19.92 -23.08 12.64
CA ASN A 57 -18.55 -23.08 13.12
C ASN A 57 -18.17 -21.70 13.67
N TYR A 58 -18.66 -21.40 14.88
CA TYR A 58 -18.54 -20.07 15.48
C TYR A 58 -17.09 -19.72 15.88
N GLU A 59 -16.28 -20.70 16.28
CA GLU A 59 -14.85 -20.49 16.59
C GLU A 59 -14.10 -19.99 15.34
N LEU A 60 -14.24 -20.69 14.21
CA LEU A 60 -13.66 -20.25 12.95
C LEU A 60 -14.26 -18.92 12.47
N ALA A 61 -15.56 -18.71 12.67
CA ALA A 61 -16.19 -17.45 12.28
C ALA A 61 -15.62 -16.26 13.05
N LEU A 62 -15.46 -16.41 14.38
CA LEU A 62 -14.90 -15.40 15.27
C LEU A 62 -13.48 -15.03 14.84
N ASP A 63 -12.61 -16.03 14.67
CA ASP A 63 -11.23 -15.84 14.21
C ASP A 63 -11.17 -15.03 12.90
N ARG A 64 -12.08 -15.32 11.97
CA ARG A 64 -12.12 -14.65 10.67
C ARG A 64 -12.71 -13.24 10.76
N PHE A 65 -13.71 -13.02 11.60
CA PHE A 65 -14.24 -11.67 11.83
C PHE A 65 -13.18 -10.76 12.47
N GLU A 66 -12.39 -11.27 13.43
CA GLU A 66 -11.28 -10.54 14.03
C GLU A 66 -10.18 -10.20 13.01
N GLN A 67 -9.79 -11.16 12.18
CA GLN A 67 -8.84 -10.92 11.08
C GLN A 67 -9.35 -9.84 10.10
N ALA A 68 -10.63 -9.89 9.73
CA ALA A 68 -11.22 -8.86 8.88
C ALA A 68 -11.19 -7.47 9.54
N TYR A 69 -11.42 -7.40 10.85
CA TYR A 69 -11.34 -6.15 11.62
C TYR A 69 -9.92 -5.59 11.68
N GLN A 70 -8.91 -6.44 11.84
CA GLN A 70 -7.51 -6.04 11.82
C GLN A 70 -7.08 -5.47 10.46
N LEU A 71 -7.64 -5.99 9.36
CA LEU A 71 -7.37 -5.51 8.01
C LEU A 71 -8.06 -4.17 7.71
N SER A 72 -9.33 -4.01 8.12
CA SER A 72 -10.12 -2.79 7.89
C SER A 72 -11.04 -2.54 9.09
N PRO A 73 -10.67 -1.65 10.04
CA PRO A 73 -11.38 -1.44 11.30
C PRO A 73 -12.75 -0.76 11.16
N ARG A 74 -13.78 -1.52 10.77
CA ARG A 74 -15.14 -1.02 10.52
C ARG A 74 -16.11 -1.46 11.62
N PRO A 75 -17.02 -0.58 12.10
CA PRO A 75 -17.97 -0.92 13.17
C PRO A 75 -18.84 -2.15 12.91
N VAL A 76 -19.17 -2.42 11.65
CA VAL A 76 -19.93 -3.62 11.26
C VAL A 76 -19.21 -4.92 11.64
N LEU A 77 -17.88 -4.94 11.63
CA LEU A 77 -17.10 -6.12 12.01
C LEU A 77 -17.15 -6.33 13.53
N LEU A 78 -17.08 -5.26 14.32
CA LEU A 78 -17.27 -5.34 15.77
C LEU A 78 -18.64 -5.88 16.17
N TYR A 79 -19.71 -5.49 15.45
CA TYR A 79 -21.03 -6.07 15.66
C TYR A 79 -21.03 -7.58 15.41
N ASN A 80 -20.43 -8.04 14.29
CA ASN A 80 -20.39 -9.46 13.96
C ASN A 80 -19.54 -10.27 14.96
N ILE A 81 -18.41 -9.71 15.43
CA ILE A 81 -17.61 -10.30 16.52
C ILE A 81 -18.48 -10.47 17.76
N GLY A 82 -19.16 -9.39 18.19
CA GLY A 82 -19.95 -9.39 19.42
C GLY A 82 -21.13 -10.37 19.43
N VAL A 83 -21.77 -10.61 18.28
CA VAL A 83 -22.88 -11.60 18.18
C VAL A 83 -22.42 -13.03 17.93
N THR A 84 -21.12 -13.25 17.73
CA THR A 84 -20.52 -14.60 17.55
C THR A 84 -20.02 -15.19 18.88
N LEU A 85 -19.74 -14.34 19.88
CA LEU A 85 -19.43 -14.74 21.26
C LEU A 85 -20.62 -15.40 21.96
#